data_AF-A0A7Y8IAD5-F1
#
_entry.id   AF-A0A7Y8IAD5-F1
#
_cell.length_a   1.000
_cell.length_b   1.000
_cell.length_c   1.000
_cell.angle_alpha   90.00
_cell.angle_beta   90.00
_cell.angle_gamma   90.00
#
_symmetry.space_group_name_H-M   'P 1'
#
loop_
_entity.id
_entity.type
_entity.pdbx_description
1 polymer ?
#
loop_
_entity_poly.entity_id
_entity_poly.type
_entity_poly.pdbx_seq_one_letter_code
_entity_poly.pdbx_strand_id
1 'polypeptide(L)'
;MLKSIAIKLGFAEDFYEETIKNLLVNEHISEEPIKFSNSKIAFSFVSDGLRLAHSDQKIHQVEIQWLRKTAVINNIDETKFEQLIESNKEATDKKSHSEYALFSII
;
A
#
# COMPACT_ATOMS: atom_id res chain seq x y z
N MET A 1 10.55 -0.30 3.34
CA MET A 1 9.90 -1.52 3.89
C MET A 1 10.33 -2.80 3.15
N LEU A 2 10.25 -2.85 1.82
CA LEU A 2 10.66 -4.04 1.03
C LEU A 2 12.17 -4.37 1.15
N LYS A 3 13.05 -3.37 0.99
CA LYS A 3 14.51 -3.53 1.09
C LYS A 3 14.95 -4.16 2.42
N SER A 4 14.39 -3.68 3.53
CA SER A 4 14.69 -4.21 4.87
C SER A 4 14.25 -5.67 5.06
N ILE A 5 13.21 -6.13 4.37
CA ILE A 5 12.80 -7.54 4.39
C ILE A 5 13.76 -8.35 3.52
N ALA A 6 14.11 -7.86 2.32
CA ALA A 6 15.03 -8.54 1.42
C ALA A 6 16.41 -8.78 2.07
N ILE A 7 16.94 -7.77 2.75
CA ILE A 7 18.19 -7.88 3.51
C ILE A 7 18.09 -8.94 4.62
N LYS A 8 16.98 -8.95 5.38
CA LYS A 8 16.75 -9.95 6.45
C LYS A 8 16.66 -11.38 5.93
N LEU A 9 16.20 -11.55 4.69
CA LEU A 9 16.11 -12.86 4.02
C LEU A 9 17.44 -13.28 3.37
N GLY A 10 18.48 -12.44 3.44
CA GLY A 10 19.81 -12.74 2.91
C GLY A 10 19.94 -12.52 1.40
N PHE A 11 19.04 -11.76 0.78
CA PHE A 11 19.19 -11.39 -0.62
C PHE A 11 20.29 -10.34 -0.80
N ALA A 12 21.09 -10.50 -1.85
CA ALA A 12 22.07 -9.49 -2.26
C ALA A 12 21.38 -8.20 -2.70
N GLU A 13 22.03 -7.06 -2.45
CA GLU A 13 21.50 -5.73 -2.78
C GLU A 13 21.18 -5.60 -4.27
N ASP A 14 22.18 -5.91 -5.09
CA ASP A 14 22.13 -5.85 -6.55
C ASP A 14 20.96 -6.67 -7.09
N PHE A 15 20.70 -7.83 -6.48
CA PHE A 15 19.64 -8.75 -6.89
C PHE A 15 18.25 -8.17 -6.64
N TYR A 16 17.95 -7.67 -5.43
CA TYR A 16 16.60 -7.17 -5.16
C TYR A 16 16.34 -5.82 -5.85
N GLU A 17 17.36 -4.97 -6.01
CA GLU A 17 17.22 -3.71 -6.75
C GLU A 17 16.91 -3.97 -8.23
N GLU A 18 17.65 -4.87 -8.87
CA GLU A 18 17.41 -5.26 -10.26
C GLU A 18 16.03 -5.91 -10.43
N THR A 19 15.66 -6.81 -9.50
CA THR A 19 14.36 -7.48 -9.53
C THR A 19 13.20 -6.49 -9.40
N ILE A 20 13.28 -5.53 -8.47
CA ILE A 20 12.24 -4.49 -8.32
C ILE A 20 12.13 -3.66 -9.58
N LYS A 21 13.25 -3.24 -10.16
CA LYS A 21 13.27 -2.44 -11.39
C LYS A 21 12.62 -3.20 -12.56
N ASN A 22 12.96 -4.47 -12.72
CA ASN A 22 12.45 -5.31 -13.80
C ASN A 22 10.96 -5.64 -13.62
N LEU A 23 10.49 -5.80 -12.38
CA LEU A 23 9.07 -6.03 -12.07
C LEU A 23 8.19 -4.86 -12.53
N LEU A 24 8.65 -3.61 -12.36
CA LEU A 24 7.87 -2.42 -12.71
C LEU A 24 7.69 -2.23 -14.23
N VAL A 25 8.56 -2.83 -15.05
CA VAL A 25 8.52 -2.73 -16.51
C VAL A 25 8.11 -4.05 -17.18
N ASN A 26 7.65 -5.02 -16.39
CA ASN A 26 7.35 -6.35 -16.89
C ASN A 26 5.99 -6.36 -17.62
N GLU A 27 6.03 -6.47 -18.94
CA GLU A 27 4.85 -6.54 -19.82
C GLU A 27 3.95 -7.77 -19.58
N HIS A 28 4.42 -8.78 -18.86
CA HIS A 28 3.63 -9.95 -18.49
C HIS A 28 2.87 -9.75 -17.17
N ILE A 29 3.10 -8.66 -16.45
CA ILE A 29 2.32 -8.30 -15.27
C ILE A 29 1.16 -7.42 -15.72
N SER A 30 -0.04 -7.94 -15.56
CA SER A 30 -1.25 -7.19 -15.87
C SER A 30 -1.43 -6.01 -14.92
N GLU A 31 -1.71 -4.84 -15.46
CA GLU A 31 -2.15 -3.66 -14.69
C GLU A 31 -3.64 -3.73 -14.31
N GLU A 32 -4.35 -4.79 -14.72
CA GLU A 32 -5.77 -4.94 -14.40
C GLU A 32 -6.01 -5.15 -12.90
N PRO A 33 -7.11 -4.61 -12.34
CA PRO A 33 -7.43 -4.78 -10.93
C PRO A 33 -7.62 -6.26 -10.57
N ILE A 34 -7.03 -6.68 -9.45
CA ILE A 34 -6.96 -8.08 -9.08
C ILE A 34 -8.28 -8.55 -8.47
N LYS A 35 -8.86 -9.63 -9.00
CA LYS A 35 -10.00 -10.32 -8.38
C LYS A 35 -9.51 -11.45 -7.47
N PHE A 36 -9.84 -11.36 -6.19
CA PHE A 36 -9.51 -12.39 -5.21
C PHE A 36 -10.65 -13.40 -5.07
N SER A 37 -10.31 -14.66 -4.78
CA SER A 37 -11.30 -15.69 -4.47
C SER A 37 -11.90 -15.52 -3.07
N ASN A 38 -11.18 -14.85 -2.16
CA ASN A 38 -11.59 -14.64 -0.77
C ASN A 38 -11.77 -13.15 -0.48
N SER A 39 -12.98 -12.76 -0.06
CA SER A 39 -13.33 -11.37 0.24
C SER A 39 -12.53 -10.78 1.39
N LYS A 40 -12.10 -11.58 2.38
CA LYS A 40 -11.25 -11.09 3.47
C LYS A 40 -9.86 -10.71 2.98
N ILE A 41 -9.31 -11.47 2.02
CA ILE A 41 -8.02 -11.17 1.40
C ILE A 41 -8.14 -9.90 0.57
N ALA A 42 -9.21 -9.76 -0.23
CA ALA A 42 -9.46 -8.54 -0.99
C ALA A 42 -9.53 -7.30 -0.08
N PHE A 43 -10.25 -7.42 1.05
CA PHE A 43 -10.37 -6.33 2.00
C PHE A 43 -9.03 -5.94 2.62
N SER A 44 -8.24 -6.92 3.08
CA SER A 44 -6.90 -6.65 3.62
C SER A 44 -5.99 -6.01 2.57
N PHE A 45 -6.02 -6.54 1.34
CA PHE A 45 -5.22 -6.02 0.24
C PHE A 45 -5.53 -4.56 -0.06
N VAL A 46 -6.81 -4.19 -0.17
CA VAL A 46 -7.23 -2.80 -0.41
C VAL A 46 -6.85 -1.90 0.77
N SER A 47 -7.06 -2.36 2.01
CA SER A 47 -6.67 -1.61 3.21
C SER A 47 -5.16 -1.36 3.27
N ASP A 48 -4.35 -2.38 3.03
CA ASP A 48 -2.89 -2.27 3.06
C ASP A 48 -2.36 -1.46 1.87
N GLY A 49 -2.98 -1.57 0.70
CA GLY A 49 -2.70 -0.74 -0.46
C GLY A 49 -2.98 0.75 -0.19
N LEU A 50 -4.08 1.08 0.48
CA LEU A 50 -4.38 2.46 0.90
C LEU A 50 -3.33 2.96 1.88
N ARG A 51 -2.94 2.16 2.89
CA ARG A 51 -1.85 2.53 3.82
C ARG A 51 -0.54 2.82 3.10
N LEU A 52 -0.22 2.02 2.08
CA LEU A 52 0.98 2.22 1.28
C LEU A 52 0.89 3.53 0.48
N ALA A 53 -0.24 3.80 -0.19
CA ALA A 53 -0.47 5.03 -0.93
C ALA A 53 -0.41 6.30 -0.04
N HIS A 54 -0.77 6.17 1.24
CA HIS A 54 -0.66 7.26 2.21
C HIS A 54 0.75 7.42 2.82
N SER A 55 1.66 6.47 2.63
CA SER A 55 2.97 6.45 3.29
C SER A 55 3.87 7.62 2.89
N ASP A 56 3.77 8.09 1.64
CA ASP A 56 4.66 9.13 1.10
C ASP A 56 4.05 10.55 1.21
N GLN A 57 2.98 10.71 2.01
CA GLN A 57 2.20 11.96 2.20
C GLN A 57 1.65 12.59 0.92
N LYS A 58 1.80 11.92 -0.23
CA LYS A 58 1.29 12.32 -1.55
C LYS A 58 0.41 11.21 -2.08
N ILE A 59 -0.88 11.48 -2.12
CA ILE A 59 -1.85 10.55 -2.69
C ILE A 59 -1.91 10.82 -4.20
N HIS A 60 -1.47 9.87 -5.02
CA HIS A 60 -1.70 9.96 -6.45
C HIS A 60 -3.11 9.48 -6.78
N GLN A 61 -3.89 10.31 -7.49
CA GLN A 61 -5.27 9.94 -7.84
C GLN A 61 -5.35 8.64 -8.64
N VAL A 62 -4.32 8.33 -9.45
CA VAL A 62 -4.24 7.08 -10.23
C VAL A 62 -4.24 5.86 -9.32
N GLU A 63 -3.48 5.90 -8.21
CA GLU A 63 -3.39 4.80 -7.25
C GLU A 63 -4.73 4.57 -6.54
N ILE A 64 -5.38 5.65 -6.09
CA ILE A 64 -6.69 5.57 -5.45
C ILE A 64 -7.75 5.05 -6.42
N GLN A 65 -7.75 5.53 -7.67
CA GLN A 65 -8.67 5.04 -8.68
C GLN A 65 -8.43 3.55 -8.97
N TRP A 66 -7.18 3.10 -9.00
CA TRP A 66 -6.84 1.69 -9.18
C TRP A 66 -7.30 0.83 -8.01
N LEU A 67 -7.08 1.28 -6.76
CA LEU A 67 -7.57 0.60 -5.57
C LEU A 67 -9.10 0.59 -5.49
N ARG A 68 -9.76 1.66 -5.94
CA ARG A 68 -11.23 1.72 -6.03
C ARG A 68 -11.76 0.70 -7.04
N LYS A 69 -11.14 0.60 -8.23
CA LYS A 69 -11.50 -0.44 -9.22
C LYS A 69 -11.30 -1.85 -8.64
N THR A 70 -10.20 -2.08 -7.93
CA THR A 70 -9.95 -3.35 -7.22
C THR A 70 -11.04 -3.64 -6.19
N ALA A 71 -11.46 -2.63 -5.40
CA ALA A 71 -12.53 -2.77 -4.43
C ALA A 71 -13.86 -3.18 -5.08
N VAL A 72 -14.23 -2.51 -6.19
CA VAL A 72 -15.46 -2.79 -6.96
C VAL A 72 -15.47 -4.22 -7.50
N ILE A 73 -14.39 -4.69 -8.13
CA ILE A 73 -14.31 -6.06 -8.68
C ILE A 73 -14.43 -7.14 -7.58
N ASN A 74 -14.04 -6.80 -6.35
CA ASN A 74 -14.13 -7.68 -5.20
C ASN A 74 -15.41 -7.50 -4.36
N ASN A 75 -16.41 -6.74 -4.85
CA ASN A 75 -17.67 -6.45 -4.16
C ASN A 75 -17.48 -5.78 -2.79
N ILE A 76 -16.47 -4.91 -2.67
CA ILE A 76 -16.30 -4.06 -1.50
C ILE A 76 -17.12 -2.78 -1.75
N ASP A 77 -18.06 -2.52 -0.86
CA ASP A 77 -18.94 -1.34 -0.94
C ASP A 77 -18.15 -0.03 -0.96
N GLU A 78 -18.62 0.93 -1.76
CA GLU A 78 -17.98 2.24 -1.88
C GLU A 78 -17.94 2.99 -0.53
N THR A 79 -18.98 2.85 0.30
CA THR A 79 -18.99 3.38 1.67
C THR A 79 -17.90 2.79 2.56
N LYS A 80 -17.60 1.49 2.44
CA LYS A 80 -16.49 0.86 3.18
C LYS A 80 -15.15 1.34 2.66
N PHE A 81 -15.03 1.56 1.35
CA PHE A 81 -13.82 2.11 0.75
C PHE A 81 -13.53 3.54 1.23
N GLU A 82 -14.53 4.41 1.27
CA GLU A 82 -14.39 5.77 1.80
C GLU A 82 -14.05 5.78 3.30
N GLN A 83 -14.67 4.90 4.10
CA GLN A 83 -14.30 4.73 5.51
C GLN A 83 -12.84 4.29 5.68
N LEU A 84 -12.34 3.40 4.81
CA LEU A 84 -10.94 2.98 4.83
C LEU A 84 -10.00 4.14 4.48
N ILE A 85 -10.35 4.99 3.51
CA ILE A 85 -9.55 6.19 3.19
C ILE A 85 -9.46 7.10 4.42
N GLU A 86 -10.59 7.40 5.06
CA GLU A 86 -10.62 8.33 6.19
C GLU A 86 -9.88 7.77 7.40
N SER A 87 -10.08 6.48 7.73
CA SER A 87 -9.39 5.81 8.84
C SER A 87 -7.87 5.81 8.67
N ASN A 88 -7.39 5.74 7.42
CA ASN A 88 -5.95 5.71 7.14
C ASN A 88 -5.31 7.11 7.15
N LYS A 89 -6.05 8.19 6.85
CA LYS A 89 -5.58 9.57 7.09
C LYS A 89 -5.29 9.83 8.58
N GLU A 90 -6.22 9.43 9.45
CA GLU A 90 -6.09 9.61 10.90
C GLU A 90 -4.90 8.81 11.49
N ALA A 91 -4.65 7.62 10.95
CA ALA A 91 -3.55 6.76 11.39
C ALA A 91 -2.18 7.33 11.01
N THR A 92 -2.04 7.97 9.84
CA THR A 92 -0.82 8.67 9.44
C THR A 92 -0.55 9.92 10.28
N ASP A 93 -1.59 10.70 10.62
CA ASP A 93 -1.45 11.90 11.45
C ASP A 93 -1.00 11.56 12.88
N LYS A 94 -1.56 10.50 13.49
CA LYS A 94 -1.14 10.05 14.83
C LYS A 94 0.30 9.54 14.87
N LYS A 95 0.77 8.86 13.82
CA LYS A 95 2.13 8.31 13.77
C LYS A 95 3.18 9.42 13.64
N SER A 96 2.87 10.44 12.83
CA SER A 96 3.67 11.67 12.72
C SER A 96 3.80 12.38 14.07
N HIS A 97 2.70 12.59 14.79
CA HIS A 97 2.72 13.29 16.09
C HIS A 97 3.48 12.54 17.19
N SER A 98 3.44 11.21 17.20
CA SER A 98 4.15 10.40 18.19
C SER A 98 5.68 10.44 18.01
N GLU A 99 6.18 10.57 16.78
CA GLU A 99 7.62 10.69 16.54
C GLU A 99 8.15 12.04 17.03
N TYR A 100 7.45 13.15 16.77
CA TYR A 100 7.85 14.47 17.29
C TYR A 100 7.76 14.59 18.81
N ALA A 101 6.78 13.92 19.46
CA ALA A 101 6.67 13.93 20.91
C ALA A 101 7.88 13.31 21.62
N LEU A 102 8.49 12.28 21.02
CA LEU A 102 9.73 11.67 21.53
C LEU A 102 10.94 12.60 21.35
N PHE A 103 10.99 13.38 20.27
CA PHE A 103 12.05 14.38 20.06
C PHE A 103 11.93 15.61 20.95
N SER A 104 10.75 15.91 21.51
CA SER A 104 10.55 17.03 22.45
C SER A 104 10.92 16.74 23.90
N ILE A 105 11.37 15.51 24.23
CA ILE A 105 11.73 15.08 25.59
C ILE A 105 13.26 15.10 25.82
N ILE A 106 14.05 15.40 24.78
CA ILE A 106 15.53 15.52 24.82
C ILE A 106 15.94 16.97 24.59
#